data_AF-A0A323VDP1-F1
#
_entry.id   AF-A0A323VDP1-F1
#
_cell.length_a   1.000
_cell.length_b   1.000
_cell.length_c   1.000
_cell.angle_alpha   90.00
_cell.angle_beta   90.00
_cell.angle_gamma   90.00
#
_symmetry.space_group_name_H-M   'P 1'
#
loop_
_entity.id
_entity.type
_entity.pdbx_description
1 polymer ?
#
loop_
_entity_poly.entity_id
_entity_poly.type
_entity_poly.pdbx_seq_one_letter_code
_entity_poly.pdbx_strand_id
1 'polypeptide(L)'
;MQIRTRKNTLTLIRIKYDPTIKRGRSICLGSLPISAESIPPDVDAKLTEKERAKLNAVLAGHRATREIELQEIAARMLPLTIHRAALWYERQQRSPELARLAQTSRDRFSELLAAMVRAGVGRTRNRRKKSSVAE
;
A
#
# COMPACT_ATOMS: atom_id res chain seq x y z
N MET A 1 7.44 3.09 26.61
CA MET A 1 7.37 4.16 25.59
C MET A 1 5.91 4.46 25.20
N GLN A 2 5.56 5.74 25.23
CA GLN A 2 4.34 6.30 24.64
C GLN A 2 4.67 6.78 23.21
N ILE A 3 3.79 6.46 22.26
CA ILE A 3 3.83 7.00 20.90
C ILE A 3 2.64 7.95 20.80
N ARG A 4 2.90 9.21 20.47
CA ARG A 4 1.85 10.21 20.28
C ARG A 4 1.74 10.54 18.80
N THR A 5 0.55 10.43 18.25
CA THR A 5 0.26 10.80 16.87
C THR A 5 -0.30 12.22 16.84
N ARG A 6 0.31 13.11 16.05
CA ARG A 6 -0.21 14.45 15.77
C ARG A 6 -0.14 14.73 14.28
N LYS A 7 -1.31 14.93 13.65
CA LYS A 7 -1.43 15.12 12.20
C LYS A 7 -0.66 14.03 11.44
N ASN A 8 0.47 14.38 10.81
CA ASN A 8 1.31 13.46 10.04
C ASN A 8 2.59 13.03 10.76
N THR A 9 2.72 13.30 12.07
CA THR A 9 3.95 13.06 12.82
C THR A 9 3.71 12.15 14.03
N LEU A 10 4.57 11.16 14.19
CA LEU A 10 4.69 10.31 15.37
C LEU A 10 5.79 10.89 16.27
N THR A 11 5.46 11.16 17.54
CA THR A 11 6.43 11.58 18.56
C THR A 11 6.63 10.46 19.56
N LEU A 12 7.89 10.09 19.80
CA LEU A 12 8.26 8.99 20.69
C LEU A 12 8.69 9.55 22.04
N ILE A 13 7.97 9.17 23.10
CA ILE A 13 8.19 9.69 24.45
C ILE A 13 8.46 8.52 25.40
N ARG A 14 9.61 8.54 26.07
CA ARG A 14 9.94 7.62 27.16
C ARG A 14 9.80 8.36 28.49
N ILE A 15 9.08 7.78 29.44
CA ILE A 15 9.04 8.28 30.81
C ILE A 15 10.15 7.57 31.58
N LYS A 16 11.08 8.33 32.16
CA LYS A 16 12.15 7.82 33.03
C LYS A 16 12.02 8.50 34.39
N TYR A 17 12.16 7.73 35.47
CA TYR A 17 12.18 8.32 36.82
C TYR A 17 13.39 9.23 36.98
N ASP A 18 13.16 10.46 37.47
CA ASP A 18 14.19 11.42 37.81
C ASP A 18 14.22 11.57 39.34
N PRO A 19 15.27 11.06 40.02
CA PRO A 19 15.34 11.06 41.48
C PRO A 19 15.43 12.47 42.07
N THR A 20 15.90 13.45 41.29
CA THR A 20 16.03 14.86 41.71
C THR A 20 14.67 15.49 41.98
N ILE A 21 13.69 15.20 41.12
CA ILE A 21 12.32 15.72 41.22
C ILE A 21 11.34 14.70 41.81
N LYS A 22 11.83 13.52 42.21
CA LYS A 22 11.06 12.36 42.72
C LYS A 22 9.85 11.99 41.85
N ARG A 23 9.91 12.22 40.54
CA ARG A 23 8.81 12.05 39.59
C ARG A 23 9.32 11.53 38.25
N GLY A 24 8.41 11.02 37.42
CA GLY A 24 8.73 10.63 36.04
C GLY A 24 8.97 11.85 35.16
N ARG A 25 10.13 11.92 34.51
CA ARG A 25 10.47 12.91 33.48
C ARG A 25 10.22 12.33 32.08
N SER A 26 9.56 13.10 31.23
CA SER A 26 9.35 12.75 29.83
C SER A 26 10.60 13.07 29.01
N ILE A 27 11.14 12.07 28.33
CA ILE A 27 12.27 12.18 27.40
C ILE A 27 11.72 11.97 25.99
N CYS A 28 11.87 12.99 25.13
CA CYS A 28 11.57 12.88 23.71
C CYS A 28 12.72 12.11 23.04
N LEU A 29 12.43 10.93 22.49
CA LEU A 29 13.42 10.13 21.76
C LEU A 29 13.60 10.63 20.33
N GLY A 30 12.53 11.21 19.76
CA GLY A 30 12.53 11.79 18.42
C GLY A 30 11.12 11.83 17.83
N SER A 31 11.05 12.27 16.59
CA SER A 31 9.82 12.32 15.80
C SER A 31 10.07 11.81 14.39
N LEU A 32 9.08 11.10 13.84
CA LEU A 32 9.11 10.58 12.47
C LEU A 32 7.75 10.77 11.81
N PRO A 33 7.69 10.94 10.47
CA PRO A 33 6.41 11.02 9.79
C PRO A 33 5.66 9.67 9.88
N ILE A 34 4.33 9.72 9.89
CA ILE A 34 3.47 8.51 9.88
C ILE A 34 3.74 7.68 8.62
N SER A 35 4.09 8.36 7.53
CA SER A 35 4.46 7.77 6.25
C SER A 35 5.88 7.19 6.20
N ALA A 36 6.64 7.20 7.29
CA ALA A 36 7.99 6.65 7.30
C ALA A 36 7.99 5.14 7.02
N GLU A 37 8.77 4.71 6.03
CA GLU A 37 8.90 3.29 5.68
C GLU A 37 9.85 2.53 6.63
N SER A 38 10.80 3.26 7.22
CA SER A 38 11.79 2.74 8.16
C SER A 38 12.01 3.72 9.32
N ILE A 39 12.57 3.21 10.42
CA ILE A 39 12.96 4.03 11.57
C ILE A 39 14.24 4.81 11.19
N PRO A 40 14.26 6.15 11.31
CA PRO A 40 15.46 6.94 11.08
C PRO A 40 16.63 6.52 11.99
N PRO A 41 17.88 6.49 11.53
CA PRO A 41 19.02 6.00 12.31
C PRO A 41 19.25 6.73 13.65
N ASP A 42 18.97 8.04 13.67
CA ASP A 42 19.08 8.91 14.84
C ASP A 42 18.06 8.57 15.94
N VAL A 43 16.89 8.08 15.54
CA VAL A 43 15.85 7.58 16.44
C VAL A 43 16.16 6.14 16.85
N ASP A 44 16.59 5.32 15.89
CA ASP A 44 16.87 3.90 16.09
C ASP A 44 17.96 3.66 17.14
N ALA A 45 19.02 4.49 17.14
CA ALA A 45 20.10 4.45 18.11
C ALA A 45 19.65 4.71 19.56
N LYS A 46 18.50 5.36 19.78
CA LYS A 46 17.98 5.72 21.11
C LYS A 46 16.96 4.70 21.63
N LEU A 47 16.50 3.78 20.78
CA LEU A 47 15.45 2.82 21.09
C LEU A 47 16.02 1.54 21.70
N THR A 48 15.34 1.02 22.72
CA THR A 48 15.54 -0.37 23.15
C THR A 48 14.90 -1.33 22.17
N GLU A 49 15.30 -2.60 22.19
CA GLU A 49 14.73 -3.63 21.32
C GLU A 49 13.19 -3.74 21.44
N LYS A 50 12.67 -3.71 22.67
CA LYS A 50 11.22 -3.74 22.94
C LYS A 50 10.49 -2.53 22.36
N GLU A 51 11.11 -1.36 22.41
CA GLU A 51 10.52 -0.13 21.86
C GLU A 51 10.60 -0.07 20.35
N ARG A 52 11.69 -0.58 19.76
CA ARG A 52 11.84 -0.78 18.33
C ARG A 52 10.76 -1.70 17.79
N ALA A 53 10.52 -2.85 18.44
CA ALA A 53 9.44 -3.76 18.08
C ALA A 53 8.07 -3.08 18.12
N LYS A 54 7.80 -2.30 19.18
CA LYS A 54 6.55 -1.52 19.30
C LYS A 54 6.38 -0.49 18.19
N LEU A 55 7.44 0.24 17.84
CA LEU A 55 7.39 1.25 16.77
C LEU A 55 7.17 0.58 15.40
N ASN A 56 7.86 -0.51 15.12
CA ASN A 56 7.70 -1.28 13.89
C ASN A 56 6.25 -1.79 13.71
N ALA A 57 5.63 -2.27 14.78
CA ALA A 57 4.23 -2.70 14.75
C ALA A 57 3.28 -1.53 14.38
N VAL A 58 3.50 -0.34 14.94
CA VAL A 58 2.71 0.86 14.62
C VAL A 58 2.92 1.29 13.16
N LEU A 59 4.17 1.32 12.68
CA LEU A 59 4.47 1.66 11.29
C LEU A 59 3.90 0.62 10.31
N ALA A 60 3.90 -0.67 10.68
CA ALA A 60 3.28 -1.72 9.87
C ALA A 60 1.75 -1.52 9.75
N GLY A 61 1.07 -1.16 10.85
CA GLY A 61 -0.35 -0.84 10.84
C GLY A 61 -0.68 0.34 9.92
N HIS A 62 0.08 1.44 10.02
CA HIS A 62 -0.10 2.60 9.13
C HIS A 62 0.17 2.27 7.66
N ARG A 63 1.17 1.44 7.37
CA ARG A 63 1.44 0.96 6.01
C ARG A 63 0.27 0.16 5.44
N ALA A 64 -0.31 -0.75 6.23
CA ALA A 64 -1.46 -1.53 5.79
C ALA A 64 -2.68 -0.65 5.47
N THR A 65 -3.00 0.33 6.33
CA THR A 65 -4.09 1.28 6.06
C THR A 65 -3.83 2.09 4.79
N ARG A 66 -2.61 2.63 4.64
CA ARG A 66 -2.24 3.41 3.46
C ARG A 66 -2.30 2.59 2.18
N GLU A 67 -1.88 1.34 2.24
CA GLU A 67 -1.93 0.44 1.09
C GLU A 67 -3.37 0.22 0.61
N ILE A 68 -4.32 0.05 1.54
CA ILE A 68 -5.75 -0.05 1.21
C ILE A 68 -6.25 1.25 0.54
N GLU A 69 -5.90 2.41 1.08
CA GLU A 69 -6.26 3.71 0.49
C GLU A 69 -5.68 3.88 -0.92
N LEU A 70 -4.41 3.49 -1.13
CA LEU A 70 -3.74 3.56 -2.42
C LEU A 70 -4.40 2.61 -3.44
N GLN A 71 -4.80 1.42 -3.02
CA GLN A 71 -5.54 0.47 -3.86
C GLN A 71 -6.89 1.04 -4.30
N GLU A 72 -7.61 1.71 -3.39
CA GLU A 72 -8.87 2.36 -3.72
C GLU A 72 -8.68 3.52 -4.71
N ILE A 73 -7.70 4.39 -4.46
CA ILE A 73 -7.36 5.49 -5.38
C ILE A 73 -6.99 4.93 -6.75
N ALA A 74 -6.18 3.88 -6.81
CA ALA A 74 -5.79 3.23 -8.05
C ALA A 74 -7.01 2.69 -8.81
N ALA A 75 -7.94 2.01 -8.13
CA ALA A 75 -9.17 1.50 -8.72
C ALA A 75 -10.06 2.62 -9.28
N ARG A 76 -10.16 3.76 -8.57
CA ARG A 76 -10.93 4.94 -9.03
C ARG A 76 -10.29 5.64 -10.23
N MET A 77 -8.96 5.73 -10.27
CA MET A 77 -8.23 6.37 -11.36
C MET A 77 -8.09 5.49 -12.60
N LEU A 78 -8.24 4.18 -12.43
CA LEU A 78 -8.01 3.20 -13.49
C LEU A 78 -8.80 3.47 -14.78
N PRO A 79 -10.12 3.77 -14.78
CA PRO A 79 -10.87 4.00 -16.02
C PRO A 79 -10.28 5.14 -16.87
N LEU A 80 -9.87 6.24 -16.22
CA LEU A 80 -9.23 7.37 -16.89
C LEU A 80 -7.88 6.97 -17.47
N THR A 81 -7.07 6.22 -16.71
CA THR A 81 -5.76 5.74 -17.15
C THR A 81 -5.87 4.79 -18.34
N ILE A 82 -6.85 3.87 -18.33
CA ILE A 82 -7.15 2.97 -19.47
C ILE A 82 -7.50 3.77 -20.71
N HIS A 83 -8.40 4.75 -20.59
CA HIS A 83 -8.81 5.58 -21.71
C HIS A 83 -7.63 6.34 -22.35
N ARG A 84 -6.78 6.96 -21.51
CA ARG A 84 -5.56 7.64 -21.98
C ARG A 84 -4.58 6.69 -22.64
N ALA A 85 -4.39 5.50 -22.07
CA ALA A 85 -3.51 4.49 -22.65
C ALA A 85 -4.01 4.02 -24.02
N ALA A 86 -5.32 3.80 -24.18
CA ALA A 86 -5.91 3.43 -25.47
C ALA A 86 -5.64 4.49 -26.56
N LEU A 87 -5.92 5.76 -26.26
CA LEU A 87 -5.63 6.88 -27.18
C LEU A 87 -4.14 6.99 -27.53
N TRP A 88 -3.25 6.66 -26.59
CA TRP A 88 -1.82 6.67 -26.84
C TRP A 88 -1.41 5.55 -27.80
N TYR A 89 -1.92 4.31 -27.61
CA TYR A 89 -1.64 3.16 -28.48
C TYR A 89 -2.09 3.40 -29.93
N GLU A 90 -3.24 4.04 -30.15
CA GLU A 90 -3.76 4.37 -31.49
C GLU A 90 -2.82 5.27 -32.30
N ARG A 91 -1.95 6.03 -31.62
CA ARG A 91 -1.01 6.95 -32.26
C ARG A 91 0.37 6.35 -32.51
N GLN A 92 0.63 5.13 -32.02
CA GLN A 92 1.95 4.51 -32.13
C GLN A 92 2.12 3.71 -33.41
N GLN A 93 3.34 3.75 -33.96
CA GLN A 93 3.74 2.81 -35.01
C GLN A 93 4.10 1.45 -34.39
N ARG A 94 3.78 0.37 -35.11
CA ARG A 94 4.05 -0.98 -34.64
C ARG A 94 5.55 -1.21 -34.49
N SER A 95 5.97 -1.57 -33.28
CA SER A 95 7.35 -1.98 -32.97
C SER A 95 7.38 -3.21 -32.06
N PRO A 96 8.50 -3.95 -32.00
CA PRO A 96 8.67 -5.05 -31.04
C PRO A 96 8.52 -4.59 -29.59
N GLU A 97 8.97 -3.38 -29.26
CA GLU A 97 8.83 -2.81 -27.91
C GLU A 97 7.37 -2.51 -27.57
N LEU A 98 6.61 -1.95 -28.51
CA LEU A 98 5.18 -1.70 -28.34
C LEU A 98 4.43 -3.01 -28.13
N ALA A 99 4.80 -4.08 -28.84
CA ALA A 99 4.21 -5.39 -28.68
C ALA A 99 4.48 -5.98 -27.28
N ARG A 100 5.70 -5.80 -26.73
CA ARG A 100 6.05 -6.22 -25.36
C ARG A 100 5.26 -5.43 -24.32
N LEU A 101 5.17 -4.11 -24.45
CA LEU A 101 4.39 -3.28 -23.53
C LEU A 101 2.89 -3.66 -23.57
N ALA A 102 2.35 -3.92 -24.76
CA ALA A 102 0.97 -4.38 -24.93
C ALA A 102 0.75 -5.75 -24.28
N GLN A 103 1.73 -6.66 -24.33
CA GLN A 103 1.65 -7.95 -23.65
C GLN A 103 1.57 -7.78 -22.13
N THR A 104 2.49 -7.03 -21.53
CA THR A 104 2.45 -6.72 -20.09
C THR A 104 1.11 -6.08 -19.68
N SER A 105 0.60 -5.17 -20.52
CA SER A 105 -0.70 -4.54 -20.27
C SER A 105 -1.83 -5.57 -20.24
N ARG A 106 -1.89 -6.48 -21.22
CA ARG A 106 -2.89 -7.56 -21.29
C ARG A 106 -2.82 -8.51 -20.09
N ASP A 107 -1.62 -8.87 -19.66
CA ASP A 107 -1.43 -9.76 -18.51
C ASP A 107 -2.02 -9.12 -17.24
N ARG A 108 -1.72 -7.83 -16.99
CA ARG A 108 -2.30 -7.09 -15.86
C ARG A 108 -3.82 -6.89 -15.98
N PHE A 109 -4.34 -6.64 -17.18
CA PHE A 109 -5.79 -6.61 -17.39
C PHE A 109 -6.45 -7.97 -17.09
N SER A 110 -5.80 -9.07 -17.43
CA SER A 110 -6.32 -10.42 -17.17
C SER A 110 -6.39 -10.69 -15.66
N GLU A 111 -5.35 -10.32 -14.90
CA GLU A 111 -5.32 -10.40 -13.44
C GLU A 111 -6.44 -9.57 -12.80
N LEU A 112 -6.62 -8.33 -13.29
CA LEU A 112 -7.67 -7.42 -12.82
C LEU A 112 -9.07 -7.97 -13.09
N LEU A 113 -9.34 -8.43 -14.32
CA LEU A 113 -10.63 -9.00 -14.69
C LEU A 113 -10.94 -10.24 -13.86
N ALA A 114 -9.94 -11.09 -13.61
CA ALA A 114 -10.09 -12.23 -12.72
C ALA A 114 -10.40 -11.79 -11.27
N ALA A 115 -9.78 -10.71 -10.78
CA ALA A 115 -10.09 -10.14 -9.46
C ALA A 115 -11.53 -9.61 -9.40
N MET A 116 -12.01 -8.91 -10.43
CA MET A 116 -13.40 -8.46 -10.52
C MET A 116 -14.39 -9.63 -10.50
N VAL A 117 -14.09 -10.72 -11.19
CA VAL A 117 -14.90 -11.95 -11.15
C VAL A 117 -14.92 -12.56 -9.75
N ARG A 118 -13.77 -12.67 -9.08
CA ARG A 118 -13.71 -13.15 -7.68
C ARG A 118 -14.48 -12.25 -6.72
N ALA A 119 -14.54 -10.95 -6.99
CA ALA A 119 -15.32 -9.98 -6.23
C ALA A 119 -16.82 -9.95 -6.60
N GLY A 120 -17.28 -10.78 -7.54
CA GLY A 120 -18.69 -10.89 -7.91
C GLY A 120 -19.22 -9.78 -8.83
N VAL A 121 -18.37 -8.84 -9.26
CA VAL A 121 -18.73 -7.70 -10.13
C VAL A 121 -18.22 -7.86 -11.57
N GLY A 122 -17.42 -8.89 -11.83
CA GLY A 122 -16.86 -9.19 -13.14
C GLY A 122 -17.83 -9.96 -14.03
N ARG A 123 -17.64 -9.83 -15.35
CA ARG A 123 -18.34 -10.66 -16.33
C ARG A 123 -17.82 -12.10 -16.26
N THR A 124 -18.65 -13.03 -15.82
CA THR A 124 -18.36 -14.45 -15.96
C THR A 124 -18.62 -14.89 -17.39
N ARG A 125 -17.66 -15.59 -17.99
CA ARG A 125 -17.86 -16.18 -19.31
C ARG A 125 -18.77 -17.40 -19.12
N ASN A 126 -20.07 -17.24 -19.34
CA ASN A 126 -20.98 -18.37 -19.47
C ASN A 126 -20.54 -19.19 -20.69
N ARG A 127 -19.70 -20.21 -20.47
CA ARG A 127 -19.50 -21.26 -21.46
C ARG A 127 -20.85 -21.96 -21.58
N ARG A 128 -21.63 -21.63 -22.62
CA ARG A 128 -22.71 -22.49 -23.08
C ARG A 128 -22.12 -23.90 -23.21
N LYS A 129 -22.54 -24.83 -22.35
CA LYS A 129 -22.31 -26.27 -22.57
C LYS A 129 -22.88 -26.52 -23.97
N LYS A 130 -22.04 -26.97 -24.91
CA LYS A 130 -22.56 -27.61 -26.13
C LYS A 130 -23.45 -28.75 -25.63
N SER A 131 -24.75 -28.61 -25.80
CA SER A 131 -25.66 -29.75 -25.74
C SER A 131 -25.15 -30.71 -26.79
N SER A 132 -24.53 -31.80 -26.35
CA SER A 132 -24.34 -32.99 -27.16
C SER A 132 -25.72 -33.37 -27.67
N VAL A 133 -25.92 -33.20 -28.97
CA VAL A 133 -27.07 -33.76 -29.69
C VAL A 133 -27.05 -35.26 -29.42
N ALA A 134 -28.08 -35.74 -28.75
CA ALA A 134 -28.39 -37.16 -28.65
C ALA A 134 -29.53 -37.43 -29.62
N GLU A 135 -29.23 -38.32 -30.57
CA GLU A 135 -30.09 -39.05 -31.53
C GLU A 135 -31.04 -38.26 -32.45
#